data_AF-A0A0C2MWM7-F1
#
_entry.id   AF-A0A0C2MWM7-F1
#
_cell.length_a   1.000
_cell.length_b   1.000
_cell.length_c   1.000
_cell.angle_alpha   90.00
_cell.angle_beta   90.00
_cell.angle_gamma   90.00
#
_symmetry.space_group_name_H-M   'P 1'
#
loop_
_entity.id
_entity.type
_entity.pdbx_description
1 polymer ?
#
loop_
_entity_poly.entity_id
_entity_poly.type
_entity_poly.pdbx_seq_one_letter_code
_entity_poly.pdbx_strand_id
1 'polypeptide(L)'
;MPQIRSKNFSLSCCTTKSEVVYSETSERPYSREFYGVSPPNLFRVLQLWGTRNGAFIMENVGCHKCEEIKNLFSSYNHAVLYLPSYSPFLNPIEEAVSNVKVIVRRADPKNSDELIRSIN
;
A
#
# COMPACT_ATOMS: atom_id res chain seq x y z
N MET A 1 -0.57 -28.84 20.62
CA MET A 1 0.54 -27.86 20.45
C MET A 1 -0.08 -26.47 20.39
N PRO A 2 0.48 -25.46 21.08
CA PRO A 2 -0.05 -24.10 20.95
C PRO A 2 0.21 -23.62 19.52
N GLN A 3 -0.85 -23.24 18.79
CA GLN A 3 -0.70 -22.54 17.52
C GLN A 3 -0.09 -21.16 17.82
N ILE A 4 1.20 -21.01 17.55
CA ILE A 4 1.84 -19.70 17.55
C ILE A 4 1.21 -18.92 16.39
N ARG A 5 0.36 -17.95 16.72
CA ARG A 5 -0.20 -17.03 15.73
C ARG A 5 0.95 -16.23 15.12
N SER A 6 1.19 -16.38 13.82
CA SER A 6 2.16 -15.54 13.11
C SER A 6 1.80 -14.07 13.29
N LYS A 7 2.80 -13.19 13.39
CA LYS A 7 2.57 -11.74 13.40
C LYS A 7 1.82 -11.33 12.13
N ASN A 8 0.93 -10.34 12.25
CA ASN A 8 0.30 -9.73 11.09
C ASN A 8 1.28 -8.74 10.44
N PHE A 9 1.25 -8.67 9.11
CA PHE A 9 1.97 -7.66 8.34
C PHE A 9 0.98 -6.77 7.60
N SER A 10 1.37 -5.52 7.44
CA SER A 10 0.69 -4.57 6.57
C SER A 10 1.46 -4.42 5.27
N LEU A 11 0.73 -4.30 4.16
CA LEU A 11 1.27 -3.99 2.84
C LEU A 11 0.69 -2.64 2.41
N SER A 12 1.55 -1.67 2.09
CA SER A 12 1.19 -0.50 1.32
C SER A 12 1.67 -0.71 -0.10
N CYS A 13 0.83 -0.37 -1.07
CA CYS A 13 1.14 -0.58 -2.47
C CYS A 13 0.52 0.55 -3.30
N CYS A 14 1.19 0.90 -4.39
CA CYS A 14 0.71 1.84 -5.39
C CYS A 14 0.89 1.19 -6.76
N THR A 15 -0.17 1.19 -7.56
CA THR A 15 -0.17 0.58 -8.90
C THR A 15 -0.63 1.59 -9.93
N THR A 16 -0.15 1.43 -11.15
CA THR A 16 -0.81 1.97 -12.34
C THR A 16 -1.84 0.96 -12.85
N LYS A 17 -2.40 1.21 -14.04
CA LYS A 17 -3.22 0.21 -14.76
C LYS A 17 -2.43 -1.01 -15.21
N SER A 18 -1.10 -0.92 -15.29
CA SER A 18 -0.27 -1.93 -15.94
C SER A 18 0.68 -2.64 -14.97
N GLU A 19 1.06 -2.00 -13.87
CA GLU A 19 2.11 -2.51 -12.98
C GLU A 19 2.02 -1.96 -11.56
N VAL A 20 2.67 -2.68 -10.64
CA VAL A 20 2.97 -2.18 -9.29
C VAL A 20 4.17 -1.24 -9.40
N VAL A 21 3.99 0.01 -8.97
CA VAL A 21 5.05 1.04 -8.99
C VAL A 21 5.85 1.05 -7.70
N TYR A 22 5.16 0.78 -6.59
CA TYR A 22 5.74 0.84 -5.26
C TYR A 22 5.02 -0.15 -4.36
N SER A 23 5.77 -0.84 -3.52
CA SER A 23 5.22 -1.62 -2.42
C SER A 23 6.18 -1.62 -1.25
N GLU A 24 5.64 -1.55 -0.04
CA GLU A 24 6.41 -1.69 1.19
C GLU A 24 5.62 -2.50 2.21
N THR A 25 6.35 -3.24 3.03
CA THR A 25 5.80 -4.11 4.07
C THR A 25 6.17 -3.57 5.44
N SER A 26 5.24 -3.62 6.38
CA SER A 26 5.45 -3.19 7.76
C SER A 26 4.91 -4.23 8.74
N GLU A 27 5.65 -4.48 9.83
CA GLU A 27 5.14 -5.24 10.98
C GLU A 27 4.10 -4.47 11.78
N ARG A 28 3.93 -3.17 11.52
CA ARG A 28 2.98 -2.31 12.20
C ARG A 28 1.71 -2.14 11.36
N PRO A 29 0.54 -2.00 11.99
CA PRO A 29 -0.66 -1.54 11.29
C PRO A 29 -0.41 -0.19 10.61
N TYR A 30 -0.96 0.03 9.42
CA TYR A 30 -1.03 1.37 8.84
C TYR A 30 -2.04 2.21 9.65
N SER A 31 -1.52 2.89 10.66
CA SER A 31 -2.24 3.94 11.38
C SER A 31 -2.02 5.29 10.69
N ARG A 32 -2.83 6.29 11.08
CA ARG A 32 -2.62 7.69 10.66
C ARG A 32 -1.19 8.17 10.93
N GLU A 33 -0.63 7.80 12.07
CA GLU A 33 0.71 8.23 12.51
C GLU A 33 1.82 7.65 11.61
N PHE A 34 1.60 6.48 11.02
CA PHE A 34 2.62 5.79 10.23
C PHE A 34 2.45 5.98 8.72
N TYR A 35 1.22 6.26 8.25
CA TYR A 35 0.95 6.42 6.82
C TYR A 35 1.75 7.55 6.19
N GLY A 36 2.06 8.64 6.92
CA GLY A 36 2.86 9.76 6.41
C GLY A 36 4.28 9.40 5.95
N VAL A 37 4.81 8.23 6.32
CA VAL A 37 6.15 7.75 5.91
C VAL A 37 6.15 7.13 4.51
N SER A 38 5.03 6.54 4.07
CA SER A 38 4.93 5.80 2.81
C SER A 38 4.96 6.71 1.56
N PRO A 39 4.16 7.81 1.49
CA PRO A 39 4.11 8.66 0.30
C PRO A 39 5.44 9.29 -0.10
N PRO A 40 6.30 9.79 0.81
CA PRO A 40 7.60 10.34 0.42
C PRO A 40 8.49 9.34 -0.33
N ASN A 41 8.51 8.08 0.09
CA ASN A 41 9.26 7.02 -0.59
C ASN A 41 8.68 6.72 -1.98
N LEU A 42 7.35 6.64 -2.07
CA LEU A 42 6.64 6.50 -3.34
C LEU A 42 6.94 7.66 -4.30
N PHE A 43 6.90 8.91 -3.83
CA PHE A 43 7.21 10.07 -4.65
C PHE A 43 8.65 10.04 -5.16
N ARG A 44 9.59 9.55 -4.35
CA ARG A 44 10.97 9.36 -4.79
C ARG A 44 11.06 8.38 -5.96
N VAL A 45 10.35 7.26 -5.91
CA VAL A 45 10.29 6.28 -7.00
C VAL A 45 9.66 6.90 -8.25
N LEU A 46 8.54 7.61 -8.10
CA LEU A 46 7.86 8.27 -9.22
C LEU A 46 8.72 9.33 -9.91
N GLN A 47 9.49 10.09 -9.14
CA GLN A 47 10.43 11.07 -9.68
C GLN A 47 11.54 10.39 -10.49
N LEU A 48 12.05 9.25 -10.02
CA LEU A 48 13.05 8.46 -10.77
C LEU A 48 12.46 7.88 -12.06
N TRP A 49 11.16 7.56 -12.06
CA TRP A 49 10.42 7.15 -13.25
C TRP A 49 10.05 8.33 -14.18
N GLY A 50 10.43 9.56 -13.84
CA GLY A 50 10.12 10.75 -14.63
C GLY A 50 8.66 11.25 -14.50
N THR A 51 7.89 10.70 -13.56
CA THR A 51 6.53 11.17 -13.26
C THR A 51 6.59 12.40 -12.36
N ARG A 52 6.19 13.56 -12.90
CA ARG A 52 6.27 14.87 -12.20
C ARG A 52 4.96 15.30 -11.52
N ASN A 53 3.86 14.68 -11.90
CA ASN A 53 2.53 14.92 -11.36
C ASN A 53 1.62 13.73 -11.68
N GLY A 54 0.52 13.60 -10.95
CA GLY A 54 -0.40 12.48 -11.12
C GLY A 54 -1.60 12.57 -10.19
N ALA A 55 -2.63 11.76 -10.46
CA ALA A 55 -3.80 11.63 -9.61
C ALA A 55 -3.77 10.25 -8.94
N PHE A 56 -3.79 10.22 -7.62
CA PHE A 56 -3.83 9.00 -6.82
C PHE A 56 -5.27 8.71 -6.43
N ILE A 57 -5.71 7.49 -6.72
CA ILE A 57 -7.01 7.00 -6.30
C ILE A 57 -6.79 6.18 -5.03
N MET A 58 -7.34 6.63 -3.91
CA MET A 58 -7.16 6.01 -2.60
C MET A 58 -8.48 5.48 -2.02
N GLU A 59 -8.34 4.51 -1.12
CA GLU A 59 -9.46 4.08 -0.30
C GLU A 59 -10.05 5.21 0.54
N ASN A 60 -11.35 5.13 0.74
CA ASN A 60 -12.13 6.04 1.56
C ASN A 60 -12.01 5.67 3.05
N VAL A 61 -10.80 5.77 3.59
CA VAL A 61 -10.48 5.48 4.99
C VAL A 61 -9.92 6.71 5.70
N GLY A 62 -10.22 6.82 7.00
CA GLY A 62 -9.93 8.03 7.77
C GLY A 62 -8.45 8.41 7.89
N CYS A 63 -7.53 7.45 7.72
CA CYS A 63 -6.09 7.70 7.69
C CYS A 63 -5.61 8.38 6.39
N HIS A 64 -6.29 8.16 5.26
CA HIS A 64 -5.93 8.79 3.99
C HIS A 64 -6.52 10.20 3.83
N LYS A 65 -7.57 10.53 4.58
CA LYS A 65 -8.37 11.74 4.39
C LYS A 65 -7.92 12.97 5.19
N CYS A 66 -6.90 12.83 6.04
CA CYS A 66 -6.46 13.95 6.88
C CYS A 66 -5.77 15.04 6.04
N GLU A 67 -5.79 16.27 6.55
CA GLU A 67 -5.28 17.43 5.81
C GLU A 67 -3.77 17.31 5.55
N GLU A 68 -3.04 16.72 6.49
CA GLU A 68 -1.60 16.49 6.37
C GLU A 68 -1.27 15.64 5.15
N ILE A 69 -2.05 14.60 4.87
CA ILE A 69 -1.86 13.75 3.69
C ILE A 69 -2.24 14.49 2.42
N LYS A 70 -3.35 15.24 2.40
CA LYS A 70 -3.72 16.05 1.23
C LYS A 70 -2.64 17.10 0.91
N ASN A 71 -2.13 17.78 1.92
CA ASN A 71 -1.08 18.79 1.79
C ASN A 71 0.24 18.16 1.34
N LEU A 72 0.56 16.96 1.85
CA LEU A 72 1.73 16.19 1.44
C LEU A 72 1.68 15.82 -0.05
N PHE A 73 0.54 15.35 -0.56
CA PHE A 73 0.43 15.06 -1.99
C PHE A 73 0.48 16.33 -2.85
N SER A 74 -0.22 17.38 -2.42
CA SER A 74 -0.25 18.66 -3.14
C SER A 74 1.14 19.31 -3.23
N SER A 75 1.95 19.26 -2.16
CA SER A 75 3.31 19.84 -2.15
C SER A 75 4.28 19.14 -3.11
N TYR A 76 3.99 17.90 -3.49
CA TYR A 76 4.69 17.14 -4.53
C TYR A 76 3.99 17.20 -5.89
N ASN A 77 3.06 18.15 -6.10
CA ASN A 77 2.32 18.35 -7.35
C ASN A 77 1.44 17.14 -7.75
N HIS A 78 0.91 16.43 -6.76
CA HIS A 78 0.01 15.31 -6.94
C HIS A 78 -1.40 15.60 -6.40
N ALA A 79 -2.42 15.08 -7.07
CA ALA A 79 -3.80 15.16 -6.64
C ALA A 79 -4.23 13.84 -5.97
N VAL A 80 -5.16 13.91 -5.02
CA VAL A 80 -5.77 12.73 -4.37
C VAL A 80 -7.25 12.70 -4.65
N LEU A 81 -7.72 11.56 -5.15
CA LEU A 81 -9.13 11.21 -5.33
C LEU A 81 -9.44 10.03 -4.40
N TYR A 82 -10.65 10.00 -3.86
CA TYR A 82 -11.10 8.91 -3.00
C TYR A 82 -12.18 8.11 -3.68
N LEU A 83 -12.14 6.79 -3.48
CA LEU A 83 -13.21 5.91 -3.93
C LEU A 83 -14.52 6.21 -3.19
N PRO A 84 -15.69 5.88 -3.78
CA PRO A 84 -16.94 5.87 -3.04
C PRO A 84 -16.85 4.93 -1.82
N SER A 85 -17.58 5.25 -0.75
CA SER A 85 -17.62 4.39 0.43
C SER A 85 -18.08 2.97 0.06
N TYR A 86 -17.50 1.96 0.72
CA TYR A 86 -17.83 0.54 0.53
C TYR A 86 -17.69 0.03 -0.92
N SER A 87 -16.83 0.64 -1.73
CA SER A 87 -16.61 0.25 -3.13
C SER A 87 -15.19 -0.29 -3.39
N PRO A 88 -14.70 -1.28 -2.62
CA PRO A 88 -13.35 -1.83 -2.81
C PRO A 88 -13.18 -2.48 -4.19
N PHE A 89 -14.25 -3.00 -4.79
CA PHE A 89 -14.25 -3.55 -6.15
C PHE A 89 -13.89 -2.53 -7.24
N LEU A 90 -13.91 -1.23 -6.93
CA LEU A 90 -13.44 -0.17 -7.83
C LEU A 90 -11.95 0.13 -7.68
N ASN A 91 -11.27 -0.47 -6.70
CA ASN A 91 -9.86 -0.26 -6.47
C ASN A 91 -9.03 -1.25 -7.33
N PRO A 92 -8.31 -0.78 -8.36
CA PRO A 92 -7.51 -1.67 -9.22
C PRO A 92 -6.45 -2.48 -8.47
N ILE A 93 -6.07 -2.05 -7.26
CA ILE A 93 -5.08 -2.73 -6.44
C ILE A 93 -5.56 -4.07 -5.89
N GLU A 94 -6.87 -4.31 -5.81
CA GLU A 94 -7.43 -5.53 -5.20
C GLU A 94 -6.94 -6.79 -5.90
N GLU A 95 -6.77 -6.75 -7.22
CA GLU A 95 -6.21 -7.86 -8.00
C GLU A 95 -4.75 -8.13 -7.62
N ALA A 96 -3.93 -7.07 -7.56
CA ALA A 96 -2.53 -7.18 -7.19
C ALA A 96 -2.36 -7.75 -5.77
N VAL A 97 -3.14 -7.25 -4.80
CA VAL A 97 -3.13 -7.74 -3.42
C VAL A 97 -3.65 -9.18 -3.32
N SER A 98 -4.64 -9.55 -4.14
CA SER A 98 -5.13 -10.93 -4.21
C SER A 98 -4.06 -11.89 -4.71
N ASN A 99 -3.29 -11.50 -5.73
CA ASN A 99 -2.16 -12.28 -6.23
C ASN A 99 -1.06 -12.47 -5.16
N VAL A 100 -0.72 -11.40 -4.42
CA VAL A 100 0.22 -11.50 -3.29
C VAL A 100 -0.29 -12.52 -2.26
N LYS A 101 -1.57 -12.45 -1.88
CA LYS A 101 -2.17 -13.42 -0.95
C LYS A 101 -2.11 -14.85 -1.47
N VAL A 102 -2.26 -15.08 -2.77
CA VAL A 102 -2.12 -16.42 -3.38
C VAL A 102 -0.69 -16.92 -3.25
N ILE A 103 0.32 -16.09 -3.54
CA ILE A 103 1.73 -16.45 -3.41
C ILE A 103 2.06 -16.83 -1.96
N VAL A 104 1.69 -15.97 -0.99
CA VAL A 104 1.92 -16.22 0.44
C VAL A 104 1.27 -17.54 0.89
N ARG A 105 0.02 -17.80 0.48
CA ARG A 105 -0.69 -19.04 0.84
C ARG A 105 -0.03 -20.27 0.26
N ARG A 106 0.51 -20.19 -0.96
CA ARG A 106 1.23 -21.31 -1.61
C ARG A 106 2.58 -21.58 -0.95
N ALA A 107 3.26 -20.54 -0.47
CA ALA A 107 4.53 -20.67 0.24
C ALA A 107 4.37 -21.27 1.65
N ASP A 108 3.19 -21.19 2.24
CA ASP A 108 2.86 -21.72 3.59
C ASP A 108 3.91 -21.34 4.67
N PRO A 109 4.22 -20.03 4.81
CA PRO A 109 5.30 -19.58 5.68
C PRO A 109 5.01 -19.90 7.15
N LYS A 110 6.05 -20.34 7.87
CA LYS A 110 5.97 -20.73 9.29
C LYS A 110 6.38 -19.61 10.24
N ASN A 111 6.93 -18.53 9.71
CA ASN A 111 7.33 -17.36 10.48
C ASN A 111 7.31 -16.08 9.62
N SER A 112 7.56 -14.96 10.30
CA SER A 112 7.61 -13.62 9.74
C SER A 112 8.63 -13.45 8.60
N ASP A 113 9.82 -14.04 8.76
CA ASP A 113 10.89 -13.90 7.77
C ASP A 113 10.55 -14.67 6.48
N GLU A 114 9.98 -15.87 6.61
CA GLU A 114 9.49 -16.65 5.48
C GLU A 114 8.34 -15.95 4.76
N LEU A 115 7.44 -15.29 5.50
CA LEU A 115 6.36 -14.51 4.91
C LEU A 115 6.93 -13.37 4.07
N ILE A 116 7.86 -12.56 4.62
CA ILE A 116 8.49 -11.46 3.87
C ILE A 116 9.28 -11.96 2.66
N ARG A 117 9.97 -13.09 2.77
CA ARG A 117 10.68 -13.71 1.62
C ARG A 117 9.75 -14.23 0.53
N SER A 118 8.49 -14.51 0.85
CA SER A 118 7.52 -14.98 -0.16
C SER A 118 6.96 -13.86 -1.04
N ILE A 119 7.15 -12.59 -0.64
CA ILE A 119 6.56 -11.41 -1.31
C ILE A 119 7.58 -10.46 -1.93
N ASN A 120 8.86 -10.56 -1.55
CA ASN A 120 9.99 -9.82 -2.11
C ASN A 120 10.80 -10.69 -3.07
#